data_AF-A0A142WRN7-F1
#
_entry.id   AF-A0A142WRN7-F1
#
_cell.length_a   1.000
_cell.length_b   1.000
_cell.length_c   1.000
_cell.angle_alpha   90.00
_cell.angle_beta   90.00
_cell.angle_gamma   90.00
#
_symmetry.space_group_name_H-M   'P 1'
#
loop_
_entity.id
_entity.type
_entity.pdbx_description
1 polymer ?
#
loop_
_entity_poly.entity_id
_entity_poly.type
_entity_poly.pdbx_seq_one_letter_code
_entity_poly.pdbx_strand_id
1 'polypeptide(L)'
;MLTSWGRPSILGCLVFLALLWGLYGAGRAYADDKPPAAPGGDAGKRRGEGEAAVDRLLAKLKEQNAGQELFKDPWCRTLKEIVDLGPDAVPGLVRELDATHDNLMLRSLGFTLRAIGDKRAVPALIRAVPKTLLPPGSDMGLEATDPELVAFAQKYDLDKEHRGKEYGFGRPVREICGALEVLTGQDLGKDDLIHVMLEGSPSQQQLRRRLYRRVTDQWAEWWNQNGKGLVGDKHFAAVRLPPSEDEEDIPPPSPDSRFKTDAAGGHRGWFLESVESPKAEYVFYDFDIGRVGPLPPKWRNLEREEIAKRQDEIAFWAVREGFDLMGTEYETQGGEKVYALRSLGMHVWELAPERWKTAFNDETLKELQEQGRPVGKFLLHQTGKGEEVAPRERGTFLFITRHGTPGILYVGVEILDDTQKPGGIIMGDTELDAIGFRKGRRFAYDPLMPIEP
;
A
#
# COMPACT_ATOMS: atom_id res chain seq x y z
N MET A 1 -21.06 20.53 -60.39
CA MET A 1 -19.73 21.15 -60.21
C MET A 1 -19.46 21.26 -58.72
N LEU A 2 -18.76 20.28 -58.14
CA LEU A 2 -18.24 20.32 -56.78
C LEU A 2 -16.94 19.51 -56.79
N THR A 3 -15.87 20.17 -56.36
CA THR A 3 -14.47 19.82 -56.57
C THR A 3 -13.95 18.82 -55.53
N SER A 4 -13.12 17.90 -56.01
CA SER A 4 -12.36 16.90 -55.28
C SER A 4 -11.33 17.49 -54.32
N TRP A 5 -11.18 16.90 -53.13
CA TRP A 5 -9.98 17.02 -52.30
C TRP A 5 -9.41 15.63 -52.03
N GLY A 6 -8.12 15.48 -52.38
CA GLY A 6 -7.38 14.23 -52.42
C GLY A 6 -6.83 13.79 -51.05
N ARG A 7 -6.56 12.48 -50.97
CA ARG A 7 -5.87 11.81 -49.87
C ARG A 7 -4.36 12.11 -49.93
N PRO A 8 -3.67 12.30 -48.79
CA PRO A 8 -2.21 12.26 -48.77
C PRO A 8 -1.70 10.81 -48.75
N SER A 9 -0.58 10.62 -49.45
CA SER A 9 0.10 9.37 -49.75
C SER A 9 0.92 8.81 -48.58
N ILE A 10 0.92 7.48 -48.50
CA ILE A 10 1.75 6.61 -47.66
C ILE A 10 3.20 6.64 -48.18
N LEU A 11 3.96 7.67 -47.85
CA LEU A 11 5.42 7.67 -48.04
C LEU A 11 6.08 8.71 -47.11
N GLY A 12 5.79 8.58 -45.81
CA GLY A 12 6.34 9.45 -44.76
C GLY A 12 6.56 8.73 -43.42
N CYS A 13 6.53 7.40 -43.38
CA CYS A 13 6.55 6.61 -42.14
C CYS A 13 7.82 5.79 -41.89
N LEU A 14 8.91 5.98 -42.66
CA LEU A 14 10.11 5.12 -42.56
C LEU A 14 11.40 5.83 -42.13
N VAL A 15 11.32 7.03 -41.57
CA VAL A 15 12.48 7.71 -40.94
C VAL A 15 12.27 8.01 -39.44
N PHE A 16 11.09 7.69 -38.88
CA PHE A 16 10.77 7.94 -37.46
C PHE A 16 10.91 6.72 -36.53
N LEU A 17 11.33 5.56 -37.06
CA LEU A 17 11.36 4.28 -36.32
C LEU A 17 12.75 3.83 -35.85
N ALA A 18 13.76 4.70 -35.92
CA ALA A 18 15.11 4.45 -35.38
C ALA A 18 15.49 5.36 -34.19
N LEU A 19 14.58 6.21 -33.70
CA LEU A 19 14.81 7.13 -32.58
C LEU A 19 13.98 6.83 -31.31
N LEU A 20 13.20 5.74 -31.30
CA LEU A 20 12.27 5.41 -30.21
C LEU A 20 12.65 4.17 -29.37
N TRP A 21 13.85 3.62 -29.56
CA TRP A 21 14.39 2.54 -28.71
C TRP A 21 15.56 2.97 -27.81
N GLY A 22 15.87 4.27 -27.74
CA GLY A 22 16.98 4.82 -26.95
C GLY A 22 16.60 5.66 -25.72
N LEU A 23 15.32 5.72 -25.33
CA LEU A 23 14.83 6.69 -24.32
C LEU A 23 14.11 6.10 -23.11
N TYR A 24 14.16 4.79 -22.88
CA TYR A 24 13.65 4.15 -21.65
C TYR A 24 14.74 3.65 -20.69
N GLY A 25 15.92 4.29 -20.73
CA GLY A 25 17.05 4.00 -19.85
C GLY A 25 17.88 5.23 -19.47
N ALA A 26 17.30 6.43 -19.53
CA ALA A 26 17.98 7.64 -19.05
C ALA A 26 17.64 7.86 -17.58
N GLY A 27 18.44 7.25 -16.70
CA GLY A 27 18.54 7.72 -15.32
C GLY A 27 18.79 9.23 -15.33
N ARG A 28 18.03 9.97 -14.50
CA ARG A 28 18.31 11.38 -14.24
C ARG A 28 19.77 11.49 -13.81
N ALA A 29 20.60 12.10 -14.66
CA ALA A 29 21.91 12.58 -14.26
C ALA A 29 21.67 13.67 -13.22
N TYR A 30 21.93 13.36 -11.94
CA TYR A 30 22.19 14.40 -10.95
C TYR A 30 23.37 15.22 -11.47
N ALA A 31 23.21 16.54 -11.51
CA ALA A 31 24.32 17.43 -11.82
C ALA A 31 25.48 17.12 -10.86
N ASP A 32 26.66 16.88 -11.43
CA ASP A 32 27.94 16.76 -10.71
C ASP A 32 28.28 18.11 -10.05
N ASP A 33 27.63 18.42 -8.93
CA ASP A 33 28.15 19.40 -7.98
C ASP A 33 29.33 18.74 -7.26
N LYS A 34 30.52 18.97 -7.82
CA LYS A 34 31.79 18.61 -7.18
C LYS A 34 31.82 19.29 -5.80
N PRO A 35 31.91 18.55 -4.69
CA PRO A 35 31.96 19.16 -3.38
C PRO A 35 33.21 20.06 -3.28
N PRO A 36 33.12 21.23 -2.62
CA PRO A 36 34.26 22.10 -2.43
C PRO A 36 35.38 21.36 -1.69
N ALA A 37 36.62 21.59 -2.13
CA ALA A 37 37.79 20.98 -1.52
C ALA A 37 37.84 21.28 -0.02
N ALA A 38 37.86 20.24 0.80
CA ALA A 38 37.85 20.36 2.25
C ALA A 38 39.12 21.08 2.73
N PRO A 39 39.00 22.15 3.54
CA PRO A 39 40.17 22.81 4.13
C PRO A 39 40.84 21.84 5.11
N GLY A 40 42.14 21.60 4.90
CA GLY A 40 42.97 20.73 5.75
C GLY A 40 43.14 21.31 7.14
N GLY A 41 42.27 20.90 8.07
CA GLY A 41 42.36 21.21 9.50
C GLY A 41 41.61 20.18 10.34
N ASP A 42 42.32 19.62 11.33
CA ASP A 42 41.86 18.78 12.46
C ASP A 42 40.47 18.12 12.33
N ALA A 43 40.38 17.11 11.45
CA ALA A 43 39.16 16.37 11.18
C ALA A 43 38.63 15.58 12.41
N GLY A 44 39.51 15.26 13.37
CA GLY A 44 39.14 14.52 14.58
C GLY A 44 38.30 15.36 15.54
N LYS A 45 38.69 16.63 15.76
CA LYS A 45 37.98 17.54 16.67
C LYS A 45 36.62 17.97 16.12
N ARG A 46 36.54 18.27 14.82
CA ARG A 46 35.28 18.64 14.14
C ARG A 46 34.25 17.50 14.17
N ARG A 47 34.71 16.25 14.05
CA ARG A 47 33.83 15.07 14.11
C ARG A 47 33.15 14.92 15.47
N GLY A 48 33.87 15.14 16.57
CA GLY A 48 33.31 15.06 17.92
C GLY A 48 32.30 16.17 18.22
N GLU A 49 32.53 17.38 17.70
CA GLU A 49 31.60 18.51 17.86
C GLU A 49 30.29 18.30 17.06
N GLY A 50 30.39 17.75 15.84
CA GLY A 50 29.25 17.40 15.00
C GLY A 50 28.37 16.32 15.63
N GLU A 51 28.97 15.24 16.12
CA GLU A 51 28.24 14.16 16.81
C GLU A 51 27.47 14.67 18.03
N ALA A 52 28.12 15.49 18.86
CA ALA A 52 27.46 16.11 20.01
C ALA A 52 26.32 17.08 19.60
N ALA A 53 26.41 17.73 18.44
CA ALA A 53 25.34 18.57 17.92
C ALA A 53 24.13 17.75 17.47
N VAL A 54 24.35 16.65 16.75
CA VAL A 54 23.30 15.73 16.30
C VAL A 54 22.54 15.15 17.49
N ASP A 55 23.26 14.66 18.50
CA ASP A 55 22.63 14.05 19.69
C ASP A 55 21.77 15.07 20.46
N ARG A 56 22.23 16.33 20.57
CA ARG A 56 21.43 17.41 21.18
C ARG A 56 20.15 17.70 20.40
N LEU A 57 20.24 17.80 19.07
CA LEU A 57 19.06 18.06 18.23
C LEU A 57 18.08 16.87 18.23
N LEU A 58 18.58 15.64 18.26
CA LEU A 58 17.74 14.44 18.40
C LEU A 58 17.02 14.40 19.75
N ALA A 59 17.70 14.74 20.85
CA ALA A 59 17.08 14.85 22.16
C ALA A 59 15.97 15.91 22.18
N LYS A 60 16.24 17.09 21.60
CA LYS A 60 15.26 18.17 21.44
C LYS A 60 14.06 17.73 20.59
N LEU A 61 14.30 17.02 19.49
CA LEU A 61 13.24 16.51 18.62
C LEU A 61 12.33 15.51 19.35
N LYS A 62 12.91 14.60 20.16
CA LYS A 62 12.14 13.67 20.99
C LYS A 62 11.25 14.39 21.99
N GLU A 63 11.78 15.41 22.66
CA GLU A 63 11.02 16.25 23.59
C GLU A 63 9.87 16.96 22.86
N GLN A 64 10.14 17.55 21.69
CA GLN A 64 9.12 18.22 20.88
C GLN A 64 8.05 17.23 20.38
N ASN A 65 8.42 16.00 20.03
CA ASN A 65 7.50 14.95 19.63
C ASN A 65 6.52 14.55 20.74
N ALA A 66 6.94 14.66 22.01
CA ALA A 66 6.12 14.38 23.18
C ALA A 66 5.41 15.62 23.76
N GLY A 67 5.68 16.81 23.20
CA GLY A 67 5.33 18.10 23.80
C GLY A 67 4.32 18.92 23.01
N GLN A 68 4.10 20.15 23.47
CA GLN A 68 3.17 21.09 22.85
C GLN A 68 3.68 21.70 21.54
N GLU A 69 4.96 21.48 21.21
CA GLU A 69 5.61 22.00 20.00
C GLU A 69 5.48 21.07 18.79
N LEU A 70 4.88 19.89 18.98
CA LEU A 70 4.62 18.95 17.90
C LEU A 70 3.89 19.64 16.74
N PHE A 71 4.45 19.48 15.53
CA PHE A 71 3.94 20.04 14.27
C PHE A 71 3.91 21.57 14.16
N LYS A 72 4.61 22.28 15.05
CA LYS A 72 4.78 23.74 14.97
C LYS A 72 6.13 24.12 14.35
N ASP A 73 6.30 25.39 14.03
CA ASP A 73 7.53 25.96 13.49
C ASP A 73 8.79 25.58 14.31
N PRO A 74 8.81 25.58 15.66
CA PRO A 74 9.98 25.13 16.41
C PRO A 74 10.37 23.67 16.19
N TRP A 75 9.39 22.80 15.91
CA TRP A 75 9.63 21.39 15.57
C TRP A 75 10.18 21.25 14.15
N CYS A 76 9.55 21.89 13.17
CA CYS A 76 10.01 21.88 11.78
C CYS A 76 11.42 22.49 11.65
N ARG A 77 11.71 23.54 12.42
CA ARG A 77 13.04 24.15 12.52
C ARG A 77 14.08 23.16 13.04
N THR A 78 13.79 22.36 14.07
CA THR A 78 14.71 21.33 14.56
C THR A 78 15.01 20.30 13.46
N LEU A 79 14.02 19.87 12.67
CA LEU A 79 14.26 18.98 11.53
C LEU A 79 15.20 19.62 10.50
N LYS A 80 14.96 20.89 10.16
CA LYS A 80 15.84 21.65 9.26
C LYS A 80 17.26 21.76 9.81
N GLU A 81 17.42 22.10 11.09
CA GLU A 81 18.72 22.19 11.76
C GLU A 81 19.49 20.86 11.68
N ILE A 82 18.81 19.71 11.82
CA ILE A 82 19.44 18.38 11.64
C ILE A 82 19.86 18.17 10.17
N VAL A 83 19.01 18.55 9.21
CA VAL A 83 19.32 18.41 7.77
C VAL A 83 20.48 19.31 7.36
N ASP A 84 20.59 20.51 7.92
CA ASP A 84 21.65 21.48 7.64
C ASP A 84 23.04 20.99 8.13
N LEU A 85 23.10 20.05 9.07
CA LEU A 85 24.34 19.36 9.42
C LEU A 85 24.83 18.41 8.32
N GLY A 86 23.96 18.03 7.39
CA GLY A 86 24.29 17.27 6.18
C GLY A 86 24.82 15.86 6.45
N PRO A 87 25.74 15.35 5.60
CA PRO A 87 26.31 14.01 5.71
C PRO A 87 26.91 13.66 7.08
N ASP A 88 27.39 14.64 7.84
CA ASP A 88 27.98 14.40 9.16
C ASP A 88 26.96 13.96 10.20
N ALA A 89 25.65 14.22 9.98
CA ALA A 89 24.58 13.77 10.87
C ALA A 89 24.19 12.30 10.69
N VAL A 90 24.46 11.73 9.52
CA VAL A 90 23.95 10.40 9.12
C VAL A 90 24.33 9.29 10.10
N PRO A 91 25.58 9.19 10.62
CA PRO A 91 25.91 8.16 11.60
C PRO A 91 25.05 8.22 12.87
N GLY A 92 24.78 9.43 13.39
CA GLY A 92 23.92 9.62 14.57
C GLY A 92 22.46 9.26 14.29
N LEU A 93 21.94 9.70 13.14
CA LEU A 93 20.58 9.39 12.70
C LEU A 93 20.37 7.89 12.46
N VAL A 94 21.37 7.19 11.91
CA VAL A 94 21.34 5.73 11.72
C VAL A 94 21.26 5.00 13.06
N ARG A 95 22.07 5.40 14.05
CA ARG A 95 21.99 4.80 15.39
C ARG A 95 20.63 5.01 16.03
N GLU A 96 20.08 6.20 15.92
CA GLU A 96 18.75 6.53 16.45
C GLU A 96 17.66 5.72 15.74
N LEU A 97 17.73 5.59 14.41
CA LEU A 97 16.79 4.80 13.62
C LEU A 97 16.85 3.31 13.96
N ASP A 98 18.05 2.78 14.23
CA ASP A 98 18.23 1.41 14.68
C ASP A 98 17.63 1.16 16.07
N ALA A 99 17.71 2.15 16.99
CA ALA A 99 17.25 2.02 18.36
C ALA A 99 15.74 2.28 18.55
N THR A 100 15.15 3.19 17.78
CA THR A 100 13.78 3.66 18.02
C THR A 100 12.71 2.70 17.49
N HIS A 101 11.58 2.70 18.19
CA HIS A 101 10.30 2.11 17.76
C HIS A 101 9.16 3.13 17.84
N ASP A 102 9.49 4.40 18.14
CA ASP A 102 8.50 5.46 18.27
C ASP A 102 8.00 5.92 16.89
N ASN A 103 6.67 6.02 16.75
CA ASN A 103 6.00 6.38 15.50
C ASN A 103 6.50 7.73 14.95
N LEU A 104 6.53 8.77 15.78
CA LEU A 104 6.91 10.11 15.33
C LEU A 104 8.39 10.22 15.00
N MET A 105 9.25 9.54 15.76
CA MET A 105 10.67 9.44 15.46
C MET A 105 10.93 8.69 14.16
N LEU A 106 10.24 7.57 13.89
CA LEU A 106 10.40 6.86 12.61
C LEU A 106 10.02 7.76 11.42
N ARG A 107 8.93 8.51 11.51
CA ARG A 107 8.55 9.50 10.48
C ARG A 107 9.63 10.56 10.29
N SER A 108 10.06 11.17 11.40
CA SER A 108 11.04 12.27 11.39
C SER A 108 12.41 11.82 10.85
N LEU A 109 12.86 10.62 11.21
CA LEU A 109 14.12 10.05 10.73
C LEU A 109 14.05 9.69 9.25
N GLY A 110 12.93 9.11 8.78
CA GLY A 110 12.72 8.86 7.35
C GLY A 110 12.76 10.16 6.53
N PHE A 111 12.05 11.19 6.99
CA PHE A 111 12.06 12.52 6.37
C PHE A 111 13.46 13.15 6.34
N THR A 112 14.15 13.20 7.48
CA THR A 112 15.47 13.87 7.60
C THR A 112 16.55 13.14 6.80
N LEU A 113 16.60 11.81 6.84
CA LEU A 113 17.55 11.02 6.05
C LEU A 113 17.32 11.18 4.54
N ARG A 114 16.05 11.24 4.09
CA ARG A 114 15.70 11.58 2.71
C ARG A 114 16.21 12.97 2.33
N ALA A 115 15.95 13.96 3.18
CA ALA A 115 16.32 15.36 2.93
C ALA A 115 17.85 15.58 2.87
N ILE A 116 18.62 14.82 3.67
CA ILE A 116 20.10 14.85 3.62
C ILE A 116 20.63 14.24 2.31
N GLY A 117 19.97 13.21 1.77
CA GLY A 117 20.34 12.63 0.47
C GLY A 117 21.55 11.68 0.51
N ASP A 118 22.01 11.26 1.69
CA ASP A 118 23.20 10.42 1.83
C ASP A 118 22.86 8.92 1.83
N LYS A 119 23.39 8.20 0.85
CA LYS A 119 23.15 6.76 0.64
C LYS A 119 23.71 5.86 1.74
N ARG A 120 24.57 6.37 2.64
CA ARG A 120 25.00 5.63 3.85
C ARG A 120 23.82 5.30 4.77
N ALA A 121 22.70 6.01 4.66
CA ALA A 121 21.48 5.74 5.41
C ALA A 121 20.71 4.48 4.95
N VAL A 122 20.88 4.06 3.70
CA VAL A 122 20.04 3.02 3.07
C VAL A 122 20.00 1.71 3.88
N PRO A 123 21.12 1.12 4.34
CA PRO A 123 21.08 -0.08 5.19
C PRO A 123 20.17 0.04 6.41
N ALA A 124 20.19 1.18 7.09
CA ALA A 124 19.40 1.41 8.29
C ALA A 124 17.92 1.61 7.97
N LEU A 125 17.61 2.31 6.87
CA LEU A 125 16.25 2.44 6.36
C LEU A 125 15.65 1.08 6.01
N ILE A 126 16.42 0.18 5.38
CA ILE A 126 15.98 -1.19 5.10
C ILE A 126 15.68 -1.94 6.40
N ARG A 127 16.57 -1.87 7.40
CA ARG A 127 16.33 -2.46 8.73
C ARG A 127 15.13 -1.86 9.46
N ALA A 128 14.73 -0.63 9.13
CA ALA A 128 13.59 0.04 9.74
C ALA A 128 12.24 -0.36 9.13
N VAL A 129 12.20 -0.94 7.93
CA VAL A 129 10.93 -1.32 7.26
C VAL A 129 10.02 -2.15 8.18
N PRO A 130 10.46 -3.25 8.83
CA PRO A 130 9.58 -4.02 9.72
C PRO A 130 9.02 -3.22 10.90
N LYS A 131 9.77 -2.23 11.40
CA LYS A 131 9.35 -1.36 12.53
C LYS A 131 8.21 -0.41 12.14
N THR A 132 7.95 -0.26 10.85
CA THR A 132 6.90 0.62 10.34
C THR A 132 5.52 -0.05 10.30
N LEU A 133 5.44 -1.36 10.55
CA LEU A 133 4.18 -2.08 10.81
C LEU A 133 3.66 -1.71 12.20
N LEU A 134 2.84 -0.66 12.24
CA LEU A 134 2.28 -0.08 13.46
C LEU A 134 0.75 -0.16 13.44
N PRO A 135 0.07 0.05 14.59
CA PRO A 135 -1.38 0.20 14.64
C PRO A 135 -1.91 1.27 13.67
N PRO A 136 -3.21 1.27 13.38
CA PRO A 136 -3.79 2.22 12.44
C PRO A 136 -3.46 3.68 12.71
N GLY A 137 -3.20 4.41 11.63
CA GLY A 137 -2.87 5.83 11.66
C GLY A 137 -3.05 6.47 10.29
N SER A 138 -2.92 7.79 10.23
CA SER A 138 -3.05 8.55 8.97
C SER A 138 -1.72 9.22 8.58
N ASP A 139 -1.57 9.43 7.27
CA ASP A 139 -0.69 10.46 6.75
C ASP A 139 -1.26 11.83 7.17
N MET A 140 -0.41 12.81 7.45
CA MET A 140 -0.81 14.11 7.96
C MET A 140 -0.52 15.21 6.94
N GLY A 141 -1.46 16.13 6.77
CA GLY A 141 -1.17 17.45 6.19
C GLY A 141 -0.83 18.40 7.33
N LEU A 142 0.38 18.95 7.32
CA LEU A 142 0.88 19.89 8.31
C LEU A 142 1.03 21.28 7.68
N GLU A 143 1.09 22.31 8.51
CA GLU A 143 1.33 23.69 8.10
C GLU A 143 2.51 24.28 8.87
N ALA A 144 3.21 25.23 8.26
CA ALA A 144 4.19 26.08 8.93
C ALA A 144 3.86 27.55 8.66
N THR A 145 4.18 28.43 9.62
CA THR A 145 3.89 29.86 9.49
C THR A 145 5.04 30.65 8.88
N ASP A 146 6.28 30.26 9.22
CA ASP A 146 7.53 30.76 8.65
C ASP A 146 7.71 30.33 7.17
N PRO A 147 7.80 31.28 6.21
CA PRO A 147 7.99 30.96 4.80
C PRO A 147 9.24 30.13 4.48
N GLU A 148 10.32 30.28 5.24
CA GLU A 148 11.53 29.48 5.04
C GLU A 148 11.28 28.01 5.40
N LEU A 149 10.55 27.77 6.49
CA LEU A 149 10.21 26.42 6.94
C LEU A 149 9.19 25.76 6.01
N VAL A 150 8.22 26.51 5.48
CA VAL A 150 7.31 26.03 4.43
C VAL A 150 8.10 25.56 3.21
N ALA A 151 9.00 26.40 2.70
CA ALA A 151 9.81 26.07 1.53
C ALA A 151 10.73 24.86 1.78
N PHE A 152 11.30 24.76 2.98
CA PHE A 152 12.09 23.60 3.39
C PHE A 152 11.27 22.31 3.41
N ALA A 153 10.10 22.32 4.06
CA ALA A 153 9.27 21.14 4.22
C ALA A 153 8.71 20.65 2.87
N GLN A 154 8.17 21.56 2.06
CA GLN A 154 7.65 21.26 0.72
C GLN A 154 8.73 20.75 -0.23
N LYS A 155 9.98 21.25 -0.14
CA LYS A 155 11.09 20.79 -0.99
C LYS A 155 11.36 19.29 -0.83
N TYR A 156 11.16 18.73 0.36
CA TYR A 156 11.48 17.33 0.68
C TYR A 156 10.24 16.47 0.97
N ASP A 157 9.05 17.01 0.70
CA ASP A 157 7.80 16.27 0.71
C ASP A 157 7.81 15.18 -0.39
N LEU A 158 7.07 14.11 -0.15
CA LEU A 158 6.85 13.03 -1.12
C LEU A 158 5.70 13.38 -2.08
N ASP A 159 4.79 14.27 -1.68
CA ASP A 159 3.79 14.82 -2.57
C ASP A 159 4.39 15.91 -3.46
N LYS A 160 3.98 15.96 -4.74
CA LYS A 160 4.50 16.93 -5.72
C LYS A 160 3.72 18.23 -5.77
N GLU A 161 2.51 18.22 -5.22
CA GLU A 161 1.55 19.31 -5.28
C GLU A 161 1.21 19.72 -3.86
N HIS A 162 1.28 21.03 -3.59
CA HIS A 162 0.99 21.60 -2.28
C HIS A 162 -0.05 22.71 -2.41
N ARG A 163 -0.86 22.87 -1.36
CA ARG A 163 -1.84 23.96 -1.28
C ARG A 163 -1.37 24.98 -0.26
N GLY A 164 -0.96 26.15 -0.74
CA GLY A 164 -0.54 27.24 0.13
C GLY A 164 0.66 26.87 1.02
N LYS A 165 0.41 26.78 2.34
CA LYS A 165 1.43 26.51 3.37
C LYS A 165 1.45 25.06 3.85
N GLU A 166 0.62 24.21 3.24
CA GLU A 166 0.52 22.80 3.60
C GLU A 166 1.71 22.00 3.04
N TYR A 167 2.12 20.97 3.79
CA TYR A 167 3.04 19.92 3.35
C TYR A 167 2.64 18.57 3.97
N GLY A 168 2.97 17.50 3.28
CA GLY A 168 2.76 16.12 3.70
C GLY A 168 3.77 15.67 4.74
N PHE A 169 3.28 14.98 5.76
CA PHE A 169 4.06 14.24 6.74
C PHE A 169 3.45 12.85 6.92
N GLY A 170 3.98 11.90 6.15
CA GLY A 170 3.43 10.56 6.00
C GLY A 170 3.59 9.69 7.25
N ARG A 171 2.92 8.54 7.24
CA ARG A 171 3.17 7.44 8.19
C ARG A 171 4.61 6.93 8.09
N PRO A 172 5.14 6.24 9.11
CA PRO A 172 6.49 5.68 9.08
C PRO A 172 6.79 4.89 7.81
N VAL A 173 5.87 4.02 7.38
CA VAL A 173 6.05 3.21 6.16
C VAL A 173 6.24 4.09 4.92
N ARG A 174 5.49 5.20 4.81
CA ARG A 174 5.59 6.14 3.70
C ARG A 174 6.91 6.89 3.72
N GLU A 175 7.32 7.40 4.88
CA GLU A 175 8.55 8.17 5.03
C GLU A 175 9.80 7.31 4.82
N ILE A 176 9.83 6.10 5.38
CA ILE A 176 10.97 5.17 5.24
C ILE A 176 11.06 4.62 3.82
N CYS A 177 9.96 4.15 3.23
CA CYS A 177 9.98 3.65 1.85
C CYS A 177 10.24 4.78 0.84
N GLY A 178 9.70 5.97 1.07
CA GLY A 178 9.99 7.15 0.25
C GLY A 178 11.44 7.60 0.34
N ALA A 179 12.08 7.48 1.51
CA ALA A 179 13.52 7.71 1.66
C ALA A 179 14.34 6.67 0.87
N LEU A 180 13.98 5.38 0.95
CA LEU A 180 14.61 4.33 0.15
C LEU A 180 14.47 4.63 -1.34
N GLU A 181 13.27 4.98 -1.80
CA GLU A 181 12.98 5.31 -3.20
C GLU A 181 13.83 6.49 -3.70
N VAL A 182 13.88 7.60 -2.96
CA VAL A 182 14.66 8.78 -3.35
C VAL A 182 16.17 8.50 -3.35
N LEU A 183 16.68 7.78 -2.36
CA LEU A 183 18.13 7.53 -2.24
C LEU A 183 18.65 6.48 -3.24
N THR A 184 17.78 5.57 -3.70
CA THR A 184 18.17 4.44 -4.56
C THR A 184 17.65 4.53 -5.99
N GLY A 185 16.61 5.33 -6.23
CA GLY A 185 15.88 5.38 -7.49
C GLY A 185 15.07 4.11 -7.78
N GLN A 186 14.81 3.27 -6.77
CA GLN A 186 14.05 2.02 -6.91
C GLN A 186 12.72 2.10 -6.18
N ASP A 187 11.71 1.44 -6.73
CA ASP A 187 10.43 1.24 -6.06
C ASP A 187 10.22 -0.27 -5.84
N LEU A 188 10.41 -0.71 -4.60
CA LEU A 188 10.30 -2.11 -4.21
C LEU A 188 9.29 -2.26 -3.06
N GLY A 189 8.06 -2.65 -3.41
CA GLY A 189 7.05 -3.12 -2.45
C GLY A 189 6.40 -2.05 -1.59
N LYS A 190 6.63 -0.75 -1.83
CA LYS A 190 5.99 0.33 -1.05
C LYS A 190 4.46 0.24 -1.12
N ASP A 191 3.92 0.04 -2.33
CA ASP A 191 2.48 -0.08 -2.57
C ASP A 191 1.88 -1.33 -1.90
N ASP A 192 2.68 -2.40 -1.73
CA ASP A 192 2.24 -3.58 -0.97
C ASP A 192 2.08 -3.29 0.53
N LEU A 193 2.83 -2.33 1.08
CA LEU A 193 2.88 -2.05 2.53
C LEU A 193 2.01 -0.87 2.96
N ILE A 194 1.80 0.12 2.10
CA ILE A 194 1.25 1.44 2.47
C ILE A 194 -0.15 1.38 3.08
N HIS A 195 -0.93 0.33 2.77
CA HIS A 195 -2.28 0.12 3.33
C HIS A 195 -2.34 -0.96 4.41
N VAL A 196 -1.21 -1.58 4.76
CA VAL A 196 -1.15 -2.69 5.72
C VAL A 196 -0.76 -2.16 7.10
N MET A 197 -1.64 -2.35 8.07
CA MET A 197 -1.51 -1.87 9.46
C MET A 197 -1.54 -3.05 10.45
N LEU A 198 -0.96 -2.87 11.63
CA LEU A 198 -0.94 -3.90 12.68
C LEU A 198 -2.28 -3.96 13.43
N GLU A 199 -3.25 -4.66 12.84
CA GLU A 199 -4.60 -4.87 13.40
C GLU A 199 -5.05 -6.34 13.24
N GLY A 200 -6.33 -6.65 13.49
CA GLY A 200 -6.89 -7.99 13.26
C GLY A 200 -6.38 -9.08 14.22
N SER A 201 -6.68 -10.33 13.86
CA SER A 201 -6.35 -11.52 14.66
C SER A 201 -4.83 -11.77 14.73
N PRO A 202 -4.34 -12.59 15.68
CA PRO A 202 -2.93 -12.98 15.75
C PRO A 202 -2.38 -13.58 14.44
N SER A 203 -3.16 -14.40 13.72
CA SER A 203 -2.76 -14.98 12.43
C SER A 203 -2.62 -13.90 11.36
N GLN A 204 -3.56 -12.95 11.28
CA GLN A 204 -3.47 -11.82 10.36
C GLN A 204 -2.24 -10.95 10.67
N GLN A 205 -1.99 -10.63 11.94
CA GLN A 205 -0.80 -9.87 12.34
C GLN A 205 0.50 -10.57 11.94
N GLN A 206 0.58 -11.89 12.12
CA GLN A 206 1.71 -12.70 11.66
C GLN A 206 1.89 -12.62 10.13
N LEU A 207 0.81 -12.78 9.35
CA LEU A 207 0.88 -12.67 7.88
C LEU A 207 1.36 -11.28 7.44
N ARG A 208 0.93 -10.21 8.15
CA ARG A 208 1.42 -8.85 7.90
C ARG A 208 2.90 -8.70 8.24
N ARG A 209 3.39 -9.25 9.36
CA ARG A 209 4.84 -9.27 9.69
C ARG A 209 5.64 -9.98 8.61
N ARG A 210 5.16 -11.12 8.11
CA ARG A 210 5.78 -11.86 6.99
C ARG A 210 5.83 -11.04 5.71
N LEU A 211 4.76 -10.29 5.38
CA LEU A 211 4.77 -9.38 4.24
C LEU A 211 5.86 -8.30 4.38
N TYR A 212 5.91 -7.61 5.52
CA TYR A 212 6.92 -6.57 5.78
C TYR A 212 8.33 -7.17 5.74
N ARG A 213 8.52 -8.39 6.26
CA ARG A 213 9.80 -9.09 6.19
C ARG A 213 10.19 -9.41 4.75
N ARG A 214 9.28 -9.92 3.93
CA ARG A 214 9.52 -10.21 2.51
C ARG A 214 9.99 -8.96 1.75
N VAL A 215 9.33 -7.82 1.94
CA VAL A 215 9.74 -6.55 1.30
C VAL A 215 11.11 -6.10 1.81
N THR A 216 11.37 -6.27 3.11
CA THR A 216 12.67 -5.98 3.71
C THR A 216 13.79 -6.84 3.11
N ASP A 217 13.55 -8.14 2.93
CA ASP A 217 14.51 -9.06 2.33
C ASP A 217 14.76 -8.72 0.85
N GLN A 218 13.73 -8.33 0.09
CA GLN A 218 13.87 -7.85 -1.29
C GLN A 218 14.77 -6.61 -1.38
N TRP A 219 14.55 -5.62 -0.50
CA TRP A 219 15.41 -4.44 -0.40
C TRP A 219 16.84 -4.80 -0.03
N ALA A 220 17.02 -5.70 0.94
CA ALA A 220 18.34 -6.12 1.39
C ALA A 220 19.12 -6.86 0.31
N GLU A 221 18.46 -7.75 -0.44
CA GLU A 221 19.05 -8.44 -1.58
C GLU A 221 19.48 -7.45 -2.66
N TRP A 222 18.59 -6.52 -3.03
CA TRP A 222 18.93 -5.48 -4.00
C TRP A 222 20.12 -4.63 -3.53
N TRP A 223 20.16 -4.22 -2.26
CA TRP A 223 21.29 -3.43 -1.73
C TRP A 223 22.59 -4.23 -1.70
N ASN A 224 22.57 -5.51 -1.34
CA ASN A 224 23.78 -6.34 -1.32
C ASN A 224 24.38 -6.50 -2.73
N GLN A 225 23.54 -6.52 -3.76
CA GLN A 225 23.94 -6.59 -5.16
C GLN A 225 24.48 -5.24 -5.69
N ASN A 226 23.83 -4.12 -5.33
CA ASN A 226 24.07 -2.82 -5.98
C ASN A 226 24.81 -1.79 -5.11
N GLY A 227 24.71 -1.90 -3.78
CA GLY A 227 25.16 -0.91 -2.80
C GLY A 227 26.66 -0.63 -2.82
N LYS A 228 27.50 -1.61 -3.18
CA LYS A 228 28.96 -1.44 -3.29
C LYS A 228 29.37 -0.37 -4.31
N GLY A 229 28.57 -0.14 -5.35
CA GLY A 229 28.79 0.92 -6.33
C GLY A 229 28.20 2.27 -5.91
N LEU A 230 27.40 2.30 -4.85
CA LEU A 230 26.65 3.47 -4.40
C LEU A 230 27.25 4.14 -3.17
N VAL A 231 28.01 3.39 -2.35
CA VAL A 231 28.73 3.90 -1.17
C VAL A 231 30.17 3.39 -1.15
N GLY A 232 31.13 4.29 -0.91
CA GLY A 232 32.55 3.93 -0.86
C GLY A 232 32.95 3.21 0.45
N ASP A 233 32.20 3.42 1.53
CA ASP A 233 32.49 2.83 2.83
C ASP A 233 31.82 1.45 2.96
N LYS A 234 32.66 0.42 3.16
CA LYS A 234 32.24 -0.98 3.30
C LYS A 234 31.34 -1.22 4.51
N HIS A 235 31.40 -0.39 5.54
CA HIS A 235 30.52 -0.51 6.70
C HIS A 235 29.04 -0.32 6.32
N PHE A 236 28.78 0.59 5.38
CA PHE A 236 27.43 0.88 4.89
C PHE A 236 27.04 0.04 3.65
N ALA A 237 27.92 -0.84 3.18
CA ALA A 237 27.63 -1.69 2.04
C ALA A 237 26.78 -2.93 2.40
N ALA A 238 26.58 -3.23 3.69
CA ALA A 238 25.84 -4.41 4.15
C ALA A 238 24.64 -4.03 5.03
N VAL A 239 23.47 -4.64 4.78
CA VAL A 239 22.25 -4.36 5.54
C VAL A 239 22.26 -4.98 6.94
N ARG A 240 22.80 -6.19 7.09
CA ARG A 240 22.81 -6.96 8.36
C ARG A 240 21.41 -7.04 9.00
N LEU A 241 20.47 -7.65 8.27
CA LEU A 241 19.14 -7.89 8.82
C LEU A 241 19.23 -8.81 10.05
N PRO A 242 18.41 -8.57 11.09
CA PRO A 242 18.24 -9.57 12.14
C PRO A 242 17.72 -10.88 11.52
N PRO A 243 18.02 -12.05 12.13
CA PRO A 243 17.40 -13.29 11.70
C PRO A 243 15.88 -13.11 11.68
N SER A 244 15.20 -13.76 10.73
CA SER A 244 13.75 -13.87 10.85
C SER A 244 13.48 -14.62 12.13
N GLU A 245 12.56 -14.10 12.96
CA GLU A 245 11.95 -14.96 13.95
C GLU A 245 11.16 -15.99 13.14
N ASP A 246 11.51 -17.28 13.31
CA ASP A 246 10.73 -18.38 12.75
C ASP A 246 9.40 -18.39 13.49
N GLU A 247 8.45 -17.58 13.03
CA GLU A 247 7.13 -17.58 13.63
C GLU A 247 6.38 -18.83 13.15
N GLU A 248 6.14 -19.77 14.07
CA GLU A 248 5.30 -20.95 13.84
C GLU A 248 3.95 -20.53 13.24
N ASP A 249 3.48 -21.28 12.25
CA ASP A 249 2.17 -21.05 11.65
C ASP A 249 1.09 -21.15 12.74
N ILE A 250 0.36 -20.05 12.95
CA ILE A 250 -0.81 -20.07 13.83
C ILE A 250 -1.87 -20.94 13.16
N PRO A 251 -2.30 -22.05 13.79
CA PRO A 251 -3.30 -22.92 13.19
C PRO A 251 -4.60 -22.15 12.97
N PRO A 252 -5.35 -22.46 11.90
CA PRO A 252 -6.65 -21.87 11.68
C PRO A 252 -7.57 -22.18 12.88
N PRO A 253 -8.53 -21.31 13.19
CA PRO A 253 -9.42 -21.54 14.30
C PRO A 253 -10.28 -22.78 14.07
N SER A 254 -10.67 -23.46 15.16
CA SER A 254 -11.48 -24.66 15.08
C SER A 254 -12.87 -24.35 14.47
N PRO A 255 -13.43 -25.22 13.63
CA PRO A 255 -14.82 -25.08 13.15
C PRO A 255 -15.86 -24.97 14.28
N ASP A 256 -15.56 -25.54 15.45
CA ASP A 256 -16.42 -25.53 16.64
C ASP A 256 -16.18 -24.31 17.55
N SER A 257 -15.19 -23.46 17.23
CA SER A 257 -15.00 -22.19 17.94
C SER A 257 -16.21 -21.28 17.70
N ARG A 258 -16.62 -20.53 18.73
CA ARG A 258 -17.70 -19.54 18.62
C ARG A 258 -17.12 -18.20 18.22
N PHE A 259 -17.83 -17.48 17.35
CA PHE A 259 -17.36 -16.23 16.78
C PHE A 259 -18.40 -15.12 16.94
N LYS A 260 -17.88 -13.89 16.91
CA LYS A 260 -18.67 -12.67 16.74
C LYS A 260 -18.09 -11.81 15.64
N THR A 261 -18.92 -11.01 14.98
CA THR A 261 -18.47 -9.95 14.09
C THR A 261 -17.74 -8.87 14.86
N ASP A 262 -16.57 -8.46 14.37
CA ASP A 262 -15.90 -7.28 14.89
C ASP A 262 -16.56 -6.00 14.34
N ALA A 263 -17.50 -5.44 15.10
CA ALA A 263 -18.19 -4.21 14.72
C ALA A 263 -17.25 -3.00 14.58
N ALA A 264 -16.08 -3.01 15.22
CA ALA A 264 -15.07 -1.96 15.12
C ALA A 264 -14.10 -2.19 13.94
N GLY A 265 -13.85 -3.45 13.59
CA GLY A 265 -13.00 -3.88 12.48
C GLY A 265 -13.73 -4.08 11.15
N GLY A 266 -15.04 -3.82 11.10
CA GLY A 266 -15.82 -3.93 9.87
C GLY A 266 -15.35 -2.94 8.80
N HIS A 267 -15.04 -3.46 7.62
CA HIS A 267 -14.57 -2.67 6.49
C HIS A 267 -15.72 -2.41 5.53
N ARG A 268 -16.11 -1.14 5.38
CA ARG A 268 -17.24 -0.71 4.53
C ARG A 268 -16.74 0.14 3.37
N GLY A 269 -17.59 0.28 2.36
CA GLY A 269 -17.37 1.20 1.24
C GLY A 269 -16.37 0.73 0.20
N TRP A 270 -15.91 -0.51 0.27
CA TRP A 270 -14.98 -1.07 -0.70
C TRP A 270 -15.66 -1.39 -2.03
N PHE A 271 -14.85 -1.41 -3.07
CA PHE A 271 -15.23 -1.86 -4.39
C PHE A 271 -14.02 -2.50 -5.06
N LEU A 272 -14.25 -3.41 -6.00
CA LEU A 272 -13.23 -3.82 -6.96
C LEU A 272 -13.70 -3.53 -8.38
N GLU A 273 -12.81 -2.95 -9.16
CA GLU A 273 -12.94 -2.72 -10.59
C GLU A 273 -12.75 -4.03 -11.36
N SER A 274 -13.25 -4.08 -12.60
CA SER A 274 -13.05 -5.25 -13.46
C SER A 274 -11.57 -5.44 -13.80
N VAL A 275 -11.06 -6.67 -13.61
CA VAL A 275 -9.73 -7.10 -14.10
C VAL A 275 -9.56 -6.88 -15.61
N GLU A 276 -10.66 -6.84 -16.37
CA GLU A 276 -10.65 -6.56 -17.81
C GLU A 276 -10.30 -5.09 -18.14
N SER A 277 -10.36 -4.18 -17.15
CA SER A 277 -9.96 -2.79 -17.31
C SER A 277 -8.46 -2.63 -17.07
N PRO A 278 -7.63 -2.35 -18.09
CA PRO A 278 -6.18 -2.29 -17.90
C PRO A 278 -5.71 -1.11 -17.03
N LYS A 279 -6.59 -0.13 -16.82
CA LYS A 279 -6.37 1.06 -15.99
C LYS A 279 -6.93 0.92 -14.58
N ALA A 280 -7.54 -0.21 -14.25
CA ALA A 280 -8.06 -0.45 -12.91
C ALA A 280 -6.93 -0.45 -11.88
N GLU A 281 -7.16 0.27 -10.79
CA GLU A 281 -6.23 0.38 -9.66
C GLU A 281 -6.62 -0.60 -8.55
N TYR A 282 -7.92 -0.88 -8.41
CA TYR A 282 -8.47 -1.70 -7.33
C TYR A 282 -9.03 -3.00 -7.92
N VAL A 283 -8.17 -3.95 -8.28
CA VAL A 283 -8.59 -5.20 -8.96
C VAL A 283 -8.64 -6.38 -8.00
N PHE A 284 -7.68 -6.48 -7.09
CA PHE A 284 -7.54 -7.60 -6.16
C PHE A 284 -7.61 -7.14 -4.71
N TYR A 285 -8.18 -7.97 -3.85
CA TYR A 285 -8.21 -7.75 -2.40
C TYR A 285 -7.73 -9.00 -1.65
N ASP A 286 -6.99 -8.79 -0.58
CA ASP A 286 -6.45 -9.80 0.33
C ASP A 286 -7.06 -9.56 1.71
N PHE A 287 -7.94 -10.46 2.17
CA PHE A 287 -8.68 -10.32 3.43
C PHE A 287 -7.79 -10.57 4.65
N ASP A 288 -6.69 -11.31 4.47
CA ASP A 288 -5.80 -11.66 5.57
C ASP A 288 -4.94 -10.48 6.00
N ILE A 289 -4.42 -9.72 5.03
CA ILE A 289 -3.52 -8.59 5.31
C ILE A 289 -4.11 -7.22 5.00
N GLY A 290 -5.28 -7.13 4.34
CA GLY A 290 -5.92 -5.88 3.94
C GLY A 290 -5.25 -5.19 2.74
N ARG A 291 -4.54 -5.97 1.91
CA ARG A 291 -3.82 -5.45 0.75
C ARG A 291 -4.74 -5.37 -0.45
N VAL A 292 -4.60 -4.28 -1.22
CA VAL A 292 -5.29 -4.07 -2.49
C VAL A 292 -4.28 -3.96 -3.60
N GLY A 293 -4.59 -4.52 -4.77
CA GLY A 293 -3.66 -4.57 -5.89
C GLY A 293 -4.31 -4.28 -7.24
N PRO A 294 -3.62 -3.56 -8.13
CA PRO A 294 -3.98 -3.47 -9.54
C PRO A 294 -3.55 -4.73 -10.32
N LEU A 295 -3.92 -4.80 -11.61
CA LEU A 295 -3.37 -5.80 -12.53
C LEU A 295 -1.84 -5.65 -12.67
N PRO A 296 -1.04 -6.72 -12.73
CA PRO A 296 0.41 -6.61 -12.99
C PRO A 296 0.77 -6.00 -14.36
N PRO A 297 1.94 -5.33 -14.47
CA PRO A 297 2.38 -4.71 -15.73
C PRO A 297 2.36 -5.63 -16.95
N LYS A 298 2.66 -6.94 -16.77
CA LYS A 298 2.65 -7.93 -17.85
C LYS A 298 1.29 -8.12 -18.54
N TRP A 299 0.19 -7.77 -17.88
CA TRP A 299 -1.15 -7.84 -18.45
C TRP A 299 -1.81 -6.46 -18.64
N ARG A 300 -1.35 -5.39 -17.96
CA ARG A 300 -1.88 -4.02 -18.16
C ARG A 300 -1.76 -3.49 -19.59
N ASN A 301 -0.82 -4.02 -20.37
CA ASN A 301 -0.59 -3.60 -21.74
C ASN A 301 -1.36 -4.43 -22.78
N LEU A 302 -2.13 -5.43 -22.34
CA LEU A 302 -2.94 -6.26 -23.23
C LEU A 302 -4.29 -5.58 -23.52
N GLU A 303 -4.86 -5.89 -24.68
CA GLU A 303 -6.21 -5.47 -25.02
C GLU A 303 -7.24 -6.19 -24.13
N ARG A 304 -8.40 -5.55 -23.91
CA ARG A 304 -9.45 -6.06 -23.02
C ARG A 304 -9.85 -7.49 -23.36
N GLU A 305 -10.02 -7.81 -24.64
CA GLU A 305 -10.41 -9.13 -25.11
C GLU A 305 -9.33 -10.19 -24.85
N GLU A 306 -8.06 -9.81 -24.82
CA GLU A 306 -6.96 -10.70 -24.48
C GLU A 306 -6.90 -10.97 -22.98
N ILE A 307 -7.15 -9.93 -22.15
CA ILE A 307 -7.26 -10.08 -20.70
C ILE A 307 -8.43 -11.01 -20.35
N ALA A 308 -9.59 -10.82 -20.99
CA ALA A 308 -10.77 -11.67 -20.78
C ALA A 308 -10.47 -13.16 -21.04
N LYS A 309 -9.66 -13.47 -22.07
CA LYS A 309 -9.22 -14.86 -22.38
C LYS A 309 -8.23 -15.44 -21.36
N ARG A 310 -7.61 -14.61 -20.51
CA ARG A 310 -6.57 -14.99 -19.54
C ARG A 310 -7.04 -14.91 -18.09
N GLN A 311 -8.33 -14.72 -17.82
CA GLN A 311 -8.84 -14.54 -16.46
C GLN A 311 -8.42 -15.68 -15.50
N ASP A 312 -8.36 -16.93 -15.96
CA ASP A 312 -7.94 -18.05 -15.10
C ASP A 312 -6.42 -18.05 -14.83
N GLU A 313 -5.60 -17.65 -15.80
CA GLU A 313 -4.16 -17.44 -15.62
C GLU A 313 -3.89 -16.32 -14.59
N ILE A 314 -4.65 -15.22 -14.71
CA ILE A 314 -4.57 -14.07 -13.81
C ILE A 314 -5.03 -14.47 -12.40
N ALA A 315 -6.16 -15.17 -12.28
CA ALA A 315 -6.67 -15.65 -10.99
C ALA A 315 -5.67 -16.60 -10.33
N PHE A 316 -5.05 -17.52 -11.08
CA PHE A 316 -4.04 -18.43 -10.55
C PHE A 316 -2.81 -17.69 -10.00
N TRP A 317 -2.33 -16.67 -10.71
CA TRP A 317 -1.28 -15.80 -10.20
C TRP A 317 -1.73 -15.06 -8.94
N ALA A 318 -2.93 -14.48 -8.94
CA ALA A 318 -3.42 -13.69 -7.82
C ALA A 318 -3.50 -14.54 -6.53
N VAL A 319 -3.97 -15.79 -6.64
CA VAL A 319 -3.94 -16.78 -5.55
C VAL A 319 -2.52 -16.99 -5.02
N ARG A 320 -1.52 -17.14 -5.90
CA ARG A 320 -0.11 -17.33 -5.51
C ARG A 320 0.49 -16.10 -4.85
N GLU A 321 0.05 -14.90 -5.22
CA GLU A 321 0.54 -13.66 -4.64
C GLU A 321 -0.05 -13.34 -3.28
N GLY A 322 -1.21 -13.91 -2.97
CA GLY A 322 -1.84 -13.71 -1.68
C GLY A 322 -3.29 -13.25 -1.75
N PHE A 323 -3.82 -12.89 -2.92
CA PHE A 323 -5.15 -12.32 -3.01
C PHE A 323 -6.26 -13.37 -2.83
N ASP A 324 -7.38 -12.92 -2.25
CA ASP A 324 -8.56 -13.72 -1.93
C ASP A 324 -9.76 -13.35 -2.80
N LEU A 325 -9.77 -12.13 -3.33
CA LEU A 325 -10.87 -11.58 -4.12
C LEU A 325 -10.34 -10.89 -5.38
N MET A 326 -11.10 -11.00 -6.47
CA MET A 326 -10.84 -10.32 -7.73
C MET A 326 -12.12 -9.67 -8.27
N GLY A 327 -12.07 -8.39 -8.63
CA GLY A 327 -13.12 -7.74 -9.40
C GLY A 327 -13.08 -8.18 -10.85
N THR A 328 -14.24 -8.46 -11.43
CA THR A 328 -14.38 -9.02 -12.78
C THR A 328 -15.74 -8.67 -13.37
N GLU A 329 -16.00 -9.12 -14.59
CA GLU A 329 -17.32 -9.10 -15.19
C GLU A 329 -17.92 -10.50 -15.29
N TYR A 330 -19.24 -10.56 -15.23
CA TYR A 330 -20.06 -11.74 -15.45
C TYR A 330 -21.01 -11.47 -16.63
N GLU A 331 -21.10 -12.42 -17.55
CA GLU A 331 -22.04 -12.34 -18.68
C GLU A 331 -23.35 -13.03 -18.31
N THR A 332 -24.43 -12.28 -18.27
CA THR A 332 -25.78 -12.79 -18.01
C THR A 332 -26.29 -13.65 -19.16
N GLN A 333 -27.37 -14.40 -18.95
CA GLN A 333 -28.01 -15.19 -20.02
C GLN A 333 -28.46 -14.32 -21.22
N GLY A 334 -28.70 -13.02 -21.01
CA GLY A 334 -29.02 -12.06 -22.07
C GLY A 334 -27.81 -11.48 -22.80
N GLY A 335 -26.59 -11.93 -22.50
CA GLY A 335 -25.34 -11.39 -23.07
C GLY A 335 -24.90 -10.05 -22.47
N GLU A 336 -25.64 -9.52 -21.48
CA GLU A 336 -25.24 -8.31 -20.77
C GLU A 336 -24.09 -8.62 -19.81
N LYS A 337 -23.06 -7.76 -19.81
CA LYS A 337 -21.97 -7.82 -18.84
C LYS A 337 -22.28 -6.98 -17.61
N VAL A 338 -22.07 -7.56 -16.44
CA VAL A 338 -22.24 -6.93 -15.12
C VAL A 338 -20.99 -7.12 -14.27
N TYR A 339 -20.64 -6.13 -13.45
CA TYR A 339 -19.54 -6.23 -12.50
C TYR A 339 -19.87 -7.25 -11.41
N ALA A 340 -18.89 -8.11 -11.15
CA ALA A 340 -18.97 -9.23 -10.21
C ALA A 340 -17.67 -9.34 -9.42
N LEU A 341 -17.73 -10.12 -8.34
CA LEU A 341 -16.56 -10.52 -7.56
C LEU A 341 -16.32 -12.01 -7.77
N ARG A 342 -15.05 -12.37 -7.92
CA ARG A 342 -14.58 -13.74 -8.01
C ARG A 342 -13.78 -14.11 -6.76
N SER A 343 -14.13 -15.21 -6.12
CA SER A 343 -13.34 -15.79 -5.03
C SER A 343 -12.05 -16.42 -5.56
N LEU A 344 -10.95 -16.24 -4.83
CA LEU A 344 -9.62 -16.75 -5.16
C LEU A 344 -9.12 -17.69 -4.05
N GLY A 345 -9.31 -19.00 -4.22
CA GLY A 345 -8.81 -20.00 -3.26
C GLY A 345 -9.51 -20.00 -1.89
N MET A 346 -10.59 -19.24 -1.73
CA MET A 346 -11.43 -19.24 -0.53
C MET A 346 -12.46 -20.36 -0.56
N HIS A 347 -12.91 -20.77 0.61
CA HIS A 347 -14.18 -21.49 0.77
C HIS A 347 -15.29 -20.48 1.10
N VAL A 348 -16.39 -20.52 0.34
CA VAL A 348 -17.44 -19.50 0.46
C VAL A 348 -18.82 -20.15 0.45
N TRP A 349 -19.69 -19.67 1.32
CA TRP A 349 -21.09 -20.06 1.41
C TRP A 349 -21.98 -18.82 1.38
N GLU A 350 -23.00 -18.82 0.53
CA GLU A 350 -24.04 -17.81 0.58
C GLU A 350 -25.00 -18.10 1.75
N LEU A 351 -25.20 -17.11 2.60
CA LEU A 351 -26.14 -17.12 3.71
C LEU A 351 -27.51 -16.58 3.27
N ALA A 352 -28.53 -16.87 4.05
CA ALA A 352 -29.90 -16.43 3.77
C ALA A 352 -29.99 -14.88 3.65
N PRO A 353 -30.86 -14.34 2.77
CA PRO A 353 -30.98 -12.89 2.55
C PRO A 353 -31.24 -12.08 3.83
N GLU A 354 -31.90 -12.67 4.82
CA GLU A 354 -32.18 -12.07 6.13
C GLU A 354 -30.91 -11.77 6.93
N ARG A 355 -29.77 -12.39 6.57
CA ARG A 355 -28.46 -12.14 7.19
C ARG A 355 -27.78 -10.87 6.68
N TRP A 356 -28.36 -10.16 5.72
CA TRP A 356 -27.80 -8.91 5.19
C TRP A 356 -27.56 -7.90 6.32
N LYS A 357 -26.29 -7.54 6.53
CA LYS A 357 -25.81 -6.60 7.55
C LYS A 357 -26.28 -6.92 8.99
N THR A 358 -26.58 -8.20 9.26
CA THR A 358 -26.91 -8.65 10.61
C THR A 358 -25.64 -9.02 11.34
N ALA A 359 -25.44 -8.45 12.54
CA ALA A 359 -24.30 -8.80 13.38
C ALA A 359 -24.40 -10.24 13.88
N PHE A 360 -23.27 -10.94 13.94
CA PHE A 360 -23.16 -12.29 14.49
C PHE A 360 -22.52 -12.18 15.86
N ASN A 361 -23.14 -12.74 16.89
CA ASN A 361 -22.68 -12.52 18.28
C ASN A 361 -22.27 -13.80 19.01
N ASP A 362 -22.67 -14.98 18.51
CA ASP A 362 -22.41 -16.26 19.18
C ASP A 362 -22.73 -17.47 18.27
N GLU A 363 -22.09 -17.53 17.10
CA GLU A 363 -22.27 -18.63 16.13
C GLU A 363 -20.93 -19.33 15.83
N THR A 364 -20.97 -20.64 15.61
CA THR A 364 -19.81 -21.41 15.15
C THR A 364 -19.67 -21.35 13.64
N LEU A 365 -18.46 -21.60 13.11
CA LEU A 365 -18.29 -21.72 11.65
C LEU A 365 -19.12 -22.85 11.09
N LYS A 366 -19.21 -23.97 11.81
CA LYS A 366 -20.03 -25.11 11.42
C LYS A 366 -21.49 -24.75 11.27
N GLU A 367 -22.09 -24.06 12.24
CA GLU A 367 -23.49 -23.60 12.17
C GLU A 367 -23.71 -22.67 10.96
N LEU A 368 -22.79 -21.74 10.72
CA LEU A 368 -22.88 -20.83 9.57
C LEU A 368 -22.74 -21.56 8.23
N GLN A 369 -21.86 -22.56 8.14
CA GLN A 369 -21.71 -23.41 6.97
C GLN A 369 -22.96 -24.27 6.70
N GLU A 370 -23.59 -24.81 7.75
CA GLU A 370 -24.82 -25.60 7.66
C GLU A 370 -26.04 -24.76 7.23
N GLN A 371 -26.08 -23.50 7.66
CA GLN A 371 -27.09 -22.53 7.22
C GLN A 371 -26.86 -22.03 5.80
N GLY A 372 -25.60 -21.98 5.38
CA GLY A 372 -25.19 -21.45 4.08
C GLY A 372 -25.23 -22.50 2.98
N ARG A 373 -25.15 -22.02 1.74
CA ARG A 373 -24.98 -22.86 0.56
C ARG A 373 -23.63 -22.59 -0.09
N PRO A 374 -22.82 -23.62 -0.40
CA PRO A 374 -21.57 -23.43 -1.12
C PRO A 374 -21.79 -22.66 -2.43
N VAL A 375 -20.96 -21.65 -2.68
CA VAL A 375 -20.96 -20.90 -3.94
C VAL A 375 -19.76 -21.26 -4.79
N GLY A 376 -19.92 -21.13 -6.11
CA GLY A 376 -18.84 -21.34 -7.06
C GLY A 376 -17.83 -20.19 -7.06
N LYS A 377 -17.20 -19.99 -8.22
CA LYS A 377 -16.18 -18.93 -8.38
C LYS A 377 -16.72 -17.51 -8.26
N PHE A 378 -17.98 -17.27 -8.60
CA PHE A 378 -18.59 -15.93 -8.61
C PHE A 378 -19.47 -15.74 -7.39
N LEU A 379 -19.32 -14.59 -6.73
CA LEU A 379 -20.08 -14.22 -5.54
C LEU A 379 -21.34 -13.46 -5.94
N LEU A 380 -22.32 -14.20 -6.45
CA LEU A 380 -23.60 -13.69 -6.94
C LEU A 380 -24.75 -14.35 -6.16
N HIS A 381 -25.84 -13.61 -5.96
CA HIS A 381 -27.01 -14.13 -5.24
C HIS A 381 -27.67 -15.29 -6.00
N GLN A 382 -28.00 -16.39 -5.33
CA GLN A 382 -28.73 -17.52 -5.92
C GLN A 382 -30.24 -17.43 -5.61
N THR A 383 -31.08 -17.37 -6.65
CA THR A 383 -32.53 -17.09 -6.54
C THR A 383 -33.41 -18.31 -6.22
N GLY A 384 -32.83 -19.48 -5.99
CA GLY A 384 -33.59 -20.72 -5.82
C GLY A 384 -32.74 -21.87 -5.32
N LYS A 385 -33.15 -23.13 -5.53
CA LYS A 385 -32.34 -24.34 -5.20
C LYS A 385 -31.35 -24.73 -6.30
N GLY A 386 -31.32 -23.99 -7.42
CA GLY A 386 -30.47 -24.29 -8.58
C GLY A 386 -29.28 -23.35 -8.72
N GLU A 387 -28.62 -23.44 -9.88
CA GLU A 387 -27.50 -22.57 -10.29
C GLU A 387 -27.94 -21.22 -10.87
N GLU A 388 -29.24 -20.90 -10.79
CA GLU A 388 -29.75 -19.61 -11.24
C GLU A 388 -29.27 -18.50 -10.31
N VAL A 389 -28.65 -17.48 -10.90
CA VAL A 389 -28.09 -16.34 -10.19
C VAL A 389 -28.81 -15.05 -10.58
N ALA A 390 -29.03 -14.18 -9.60
CA ALA A 390 -29.44 -12.80 -9.80
C ALA A 390 -28.22 -11.89 -9.62
N PRO A 391 -27.47 -11.58 -10.69
CA PRO A 391 -26.18 -10.93 -10.56
C PRO A 391 -26.26 -9.48 -10.07
N ARG A 392 -27.44 -8.86 -10.12
CA ARG A 392 -27.69 -7.49 -9.64
C ARG A 392 -28.18 -7.43 -8.20
N GLU A 393 -28.57 -8.57 -7.63
CA GLU A 393 -29.03 -8.62 -6.26
C GLU A 393 -27.85 -8.66 -5.30
N ARG A 394 -28.13 -8.22 -4.07
CA ARG A 394 -27.17 -8.24 -2.97
C ARG A 394 -27.07 -9.65 -2.38
N GLY A 395 -25.91 -9.99 -1.82
CA GLY A 395 -25.69 -11.29 -1.19
C GLY A 395 -24.85 -11.19 0.07
N THR A 396 -25.11 -12.06 1.03
CA THR A 396 -24.31 -12.22 2.25
C THR A 396 -23.58 -13.54 2.18
N PHE A 397 -22.27 -13.55 2.42
CA PHE A 397 -21.45 -14.72 2.24
C PHE A 397 -20.58 -14.95 3.48
N LEU A 398 -20.60 -16.16 4.04
CA LEU A 398 -19.52 -16.63 4.89
C LEU A 398 -18.32 -16.94 3.99
N PHE A 399 -17.14 -16.44 4.32
CA PHE A 399 -15.89 -16.85 3.69
C PHE A 399 -14.89 -17.38 4.71
N ILE A 400 -14.02 -18.27 4.25
CA ILE A 400 -12.82 -18.71 4.95
C ILE A 400 -11.67 -18.60 3.95
N THR A 401 -10.67 -17.77 4.26
CA THR A 401 -9.48 -17.59 3.40
C THR A 401 -8.65 -18.86 3.33
N ARG A 402 -7.68 -18.92 2.41
CA ARG A 402 -6.73 -20.05 2.35
C ARG A 402 -5.86 -20.17 3.61
N HIS A 403 -5.71 -19.08 4.36
CA HIS A 403 -5.02 -19.05 5.64
C HIS A 403 -5.95 -19.34 6.83
N GLY A 404 -7.22 -19.64 6.54
CA GLY A 404 -8.22 -20.04 7.52
C GLY A 404 -8.85 -18.86 8.27
N THR A 405 -8.68 -17.63 7.82
CA THR A 405 -9.33 -16.46 8.43
C THR A 405 -10.81 -16.45 8.02
N PRO A 406 -11.75 -16.55 8.97
CA PRO A 406 -13.16 -16.48 8.67
C PRO A 406 -13.67 -15.03 8.66
N GLY A 407 -14.70 -14.77 7.87
CA GLY A 407 -15.41 -13.50 7.87
C GLY A 407 -16.76 -13.56 7.18
N ILE A 408 -17.53 -12.48 7.33
CA ILE A 408 -18.79 -12.27 6.60
C ILE A 408 -18.56 -11.20 5.54
N LEU A 409 -18.85 -11.51 4.29
CA LEU A 409 -18.74 -10.65 3.14
C LEU A 409 -20.13 -10.26 2.66
N TYR A 410 -20.38 -8.96 2.55
CA TYR A 410 -21.59 -8.40 1.97
C TYR A 410 -21.26 -7.90 0.57
N VAL A 411 -21.85 -8.51 -0.45
CA VAL A 411 -21.70 -8.07 -1.84
C VAL A 411 -22.91 -7.21 -2.19
N GLY A 412 -22.67 -5.91 -2.40
CA GLY A 412 -23.69 -4.92 -2.74
C GLY A 412 -23.97 -4.89 -4.24
N VAL A 413 -24.42 -3.73 -4.74
CA VAL A 413 -24.71 -3.50 -6.16
C VAL A 413 -23.49 -3.06 -6.97
N GLU A 414 -23.65 -3.02 -8.30
CA GLU A 414 -22.66 -2.47 -9.23
C GLU A 414 -22.55 -0.94 -9.15
N ILE A 415 -21.34 -0.42 -9.39
CA ILE A 415 -21.07 1.00 -9.61
C ILE A 415 -20.91 1.22 -11.11
N LEU A 416 -21.86 1.93 -11.72
CA LEU A 416 -21.83 2.24 -13.15
C LEU A 416 -21.42 3.69 -13.43
N ASP A 417 -21.59 4.57 -12.45
CA ASP A 417 -21.34 6.01 -12.55
C ASP A 417 -20.08 6.40 -11.78
N ASP A 418 -19.09 6.88 -12.53
CA ASP A 418 -17.82 7.40 -12.03
C ASP A 418 -17.74 8.94 -12.04
N THR A 419 -18.86 9.62 -12.32
CA THR A 419 -18.92 11.09 -12.39
C THR A 419 -19.05 11.75 -11.03
N GLN A 420 -19.32 10.97 -9.97
CA GLN A 420 -19.36 11.48 -8.61
C GLN A 420 -17.98 12.00 -8.20
N LYS A 421 -17.97 13.22 -7.65
CA LYS A 421 -16.76 13.89 -7.16
C LYS A 421 -16.74 13.87 -5.64
N PRO A 422 -15.56 13.94 -5.01
CA PRO A 422 -15.47 14.22 -3.58
C PRO A 422 -16.34 15.42 -3.19
N GLY A 423 -17.25 15.24 -2.23
CA GLY A 423 -18.22 16.26 -1.80
C GLY A 423 -19.53 16.33 -2.60
N GLY A 424 -19.70 15.51 -3.64
CA GLY A 424 -20.97 15.36 -4.35
C GLY A 424 -22.01 14.55 -3.57
N ILE A 425 -23.29 14.78 -3.85
CA ILE A 425 -24.37 13.94 -3.33
C ILE A 425 -24.23 12.55 -3.95
N ILE A 426 -24.05 11.52 -3.12
CA ILE A 426 -23.99 10.13 -3.56
C ILE A 426 -25.42 9.73 -3.97
N MET A 427 -25.66 9.62 -5.27
CA MET A 427 -26.90 9.06 -5.82
C MET A 427 -26.70 7.55 -6.01
N GLY A 428 -27.68 6.74 -5.58
CA GLY A 428 -27.65 5.26 -5.66
C GLY A 428 -27.68 4.57 -4.30
N ASP A 429 -27.37 3.26 -4.29
CA ASP A 429 -27.36 2.44 -3.07
C ASP A 429 -26.19 2.81 -2.15
N THR A 430 -26.47 3.61 -1.13
CA THR A 430 -25.50 4.01 -0.11
C THR A 430 -25.40 3.02 1.04
N GLU A 431 -26.05 1.85 0.98
CA GLU A 431 -26.16 0.94 2.14
C GLU A 431 -24.79 0.43 2.63
N LEU A 432 -23.76 0.43 1.78
CA LEU A 432 -22.40 0.04 2.16
C LEU A 432 -21.44 1.23 2.31
N ASP A 433 -21.94 2.45 2.52
CA ASP A 433 -21.12 3.63 2.83
C ASP A 433 -19.99 3.89 1.79
N ALA A 434 -20.34 4.06 0.51
CA ALA A 434 -19.37 4.12 -0.59
C ALA A 434 -18.27 5.20 -0.40
N ILE A 435 -17.00 4.79 -0.44
CA ILE A 435 -15.83 5.68 -0.26
C ILE A 435 -15.19 6.07 -1.61
N GLY A 436 -15.60 5.45 -2.73
CA GLY A 436 -15.01 5.70 -4.05
C GLY A 436 -16.00 5.80 -5.20
N PHE A 437 -15.50 6.39 -6.29
CA PHE A 437 -16.28 6.78 -7.47
C PHE A 437 -15.81 6.03 -8.73
N ARG A 438 -15.31 4.79 -8.61
CA ARG A 438 -14.86 4.00 -9.77
C ARG A 438 -15.87 2.91 -10.10
N LYS A 439 -15.95 2.54 -11.37
CA LYS A 439 -16.86 1.49 -11.83
C LYS A 439 -16.39 0.13 -11.37
N GLY A 440 -17.29 -0.69 -10.85
CA GLY A 440 -16.93 -1.97 -10.25
C GLY A 440 -18.05 -2.59 -9.44
N ARG A 441 -17.71 -3.52 -8.55
CA ARG A 441 -18.68 -4.16 -7.65
C ARG A 441 -18.40 -3.78 -6.20
N ARG A 442 -19.43 -3.27 -5.49
CA ARG A 442 -19.32 -2.89 -4.08
C ARG A 442 -19.29 -4.11 -3.17
N PHE A 443 -18.51 -4.01 -2.10
CA PHE A 443 -18.56 -4.96 -1.00
C PHE A 443 -18.19 -4.31 0.33
N ALA A 444 -18.56 -5.00 1.40
CA ALA A 444 -18.11 -4.75 2.75
C ALA A 444 -17.82 -6.10 3.41
N TYR A 445 -17.02 -6.13 4.46
CA TYR A 445 -16.84 -7.36 5.23
C TYR A 445 -16.60 -7.10 6.70
N ASP A 446 -17.03 -8.05 7.51
CA ASP A 446 -16.79 -8.09 8.95
C ASP A 446 -15.93 -9.32 9.27
N PRO A 447 -14.71 -9.15 9.81
CA PRO A 447 -13.94 -10.26 10.34
C PRO A 447 -14.71 -10.99 11.44
N LEU A 448 -14.64 -12.32 11.44
CA LEU A 448 -15.17 -13.13 12.54
C LEU A 448 -14.07 -13.36 13.57
N MET A 449 -14.28 -12.82 14.78
CA MET A 449 -13.35 -12.93 15.89
C MET A 449 -13.79 -14.02 16.85
N PRO A 450 -12.88 -14.92 17.29
CA PRO A 450 -13.22 -15.94 18.26
C PRO A 450 -13.66 -15.28 19.57
N ILE A 451 -14.69 -15.85 20.20
CA ILE A 451 -15.13 -15.47 21.54
C ILE A 451 -14.24 -16.25 22.51
N GLU A 452 -13.44 -15.54 23.30
CA GLU A 452 -12.68 -16.16 24.38
C GLU A 452 -13.65 -16.82 25.38
N PRO A 453 -13.41 -18.08 25.78
CA PRO A 453 -14.33 -18.88 26.58
C PRO A 453 -14.60 -18.33 27.99
#